data_AF-S4RDB3-F1
#
_entry.id   AF-S4RDB3-F1
#
_cell.length_a   1.000
_cell.length_b   1.000
_cell.length_c   1.000
_cell.angle_alpha   90.00
_cell.angle_beta   90.00
_cell.angle_gamma   90.00
#
_symmetry.space_group_name_H-M   'P 1'
#
loop_
_entity.id
_entity.type
_entity.pdbx_description
1 polymer ?
#
loop_
_entity_poly.entity_id
_entity_poly.type
_entity_poly.pdbx_seq_one_letter_code
_entity_poly.pdbx_strand_id
1 'polypeptide(L)'
;ARQVGKTKETSANWSLGDERPEILDGTKGKALDQTGALVVSRLSKRALSKAFTLTWHKFNHREPPGGGSYAEAKIAAGDFQMAKQRLWESLERLGYGEWIPKPQEEEQFSIKE
;
A
#
# COMPACT_ATOMS: atom_id res chain seq x y z
N ALA A 1 -3.38 30.84 -13.76
CA ALA A 1 -2.92 30.27 -15.05
C ALA A 1 -2.43 28.85 -14.82
N ARG A 2 -2.72 27.90 -15.72
CA ARG A 2 -2.24 26.51 -15.61
C ARG A 2 -0.74 26.46 -15.90
N GLN A 3 0.05 25.81 -15.05
CA GLN A 3 1.46 25.56 -15.35
C GLN A 3 1.58 24.48 -16.43
N VAL A 4 2.31 24.80 -17.50
CA VAL A 4 2.52 23.93 -18.67
C VAL A 4 4.00 23.55 -18.68
N GLY A 5 4.37 22.57 -17.87
CA GLY A 5 5.74 22.05 -17.76
C GLY A 5 5.72 20.55 -17.56
N LYS A 6 6.88 19.89 -17.74
CA LYS A 6 7.02 18.45 -17.44
C LYS A 6 6.82 18.25 -15.93
N THR A 7 5.99 17.27 -15.56
CA THR A 7 5.83 16.84 -14.18
C THR A 7 7.16 16.28 -13.67
N LYS A 8 7.56 16.65 -12.45
CA LYS A 8 8.74 16.07 -11.82
C LYS A 8 8.51 14.57 -11.58
N GLU A 9 9.55 13.78 -11.76
CA GLU A 9 9.53 12.34 -11.49
C GLU A 9 9.72 12.01 -10.00
N THR A 10 9.47 12.97 -9.11
CA THR A 10 9.61 12.80 -7.67
C THR A 10 8.27 12.93 -6.97
N SER A 11 8.09 12.14 -5.92
CA SER A 11 6.94 12.24 -5.02
C SER A 11 7.43 12.53 -3.60
N ALA A 12 6.75 13.41 -2.89
CA ALA A 12 7.05 13.72 -1.49
C ALA A 12 5.88 13.29 -0.61
N ASN A 13 6.17 12.65 0.52
CA ASN A 13 5.15 12.32 1.52
C ASN A 13 5.61 12.70 2.93
N TRP A 14 4.65 13.03 3.78
CA TRP A 14 4.87 13.40 5.17
C TRP A 14 3.61 13.07 5.98
N SER A 15 3.79 12.62 7.21
CA SER A 15 2.73 12.36 8.18
C SER A 15 3.03 13.11 9.47
N LEU A 16 1.98 13.44 10.23
CA LEU A 16 2.14 14.09 11.53
C LEU A 16 3.04 13.24 12.43
N GLY A 17 4.13 13.84 12.92
CA GLY A 17 5.16 13.17 13.72
C GLY A 17 6.46 12.87 12.96
N ASP A 18 6.46 12.97 11.63
CA ASP A 18 7.70 12.84 10.86
C ASP A 18 8.56 14.10 11.01
N GLU A 19 9.86 13.92 11.29
CA GLU A 19 10.82 15.03 11.39
C GLU A 19 11.05 15.72 10.04
N ARG A 20 10.99 14.97 8.94
CA ARG A 20 11.23 15.45 7.57
C ARG A 20 10.39 14.67 6.56
N PRO A 21 10.05 15.25 5.39
CA PRO A 21 9.39 14.51 4.32
C PRO A 21 10.27 13.40 3.74
N GLU A 22 9.65 12.28 3.37
CA GLU A 22 10.28 11.23 2.56
C GLU A 22 10.12 11.59 1.07
N ILE A 23 11.23 11.56 0.31
CA ILE A 23 11.24 11.84 -1.13
C ILE A 23 11.43 10.53 -1.89
N LEU A 24 10.55 10.23 -2.85
CA LEU A 24 10.61 9.05 -3.70
C LEU A 24 11.05 9.40 -5.12
N ASP A 25 11.79 8.47 -5.71
CA ASP A 25 11.93 8.32 -7.15
C ASP A 25 10.64 7.68 -7.70
N GLY A 26 9.85 8.48 -8.40
CA GLY A 26 8.54 8.10 -8.93
C GLY A 26 8.60 7.05 -10.04
N THR A 27 9.76 6.82 -10.64
CA THR A 27 9.95 5.75 -11.64
C THR A 27 10.22 4.40 -11.00
N LYS A 28 10.78 4.39 -9.78
CA LYS A 28 11.18 3.17 -9.07
C LYS A 28 10.29 2.83 -7.88
N GLY A 29 9.46 3.77 -7.42
CA GLY A 29 8.64 3.61 -6.22
C GLY A 29 9.46 3.42 -4.94
N LYS A 30 10.70 3.93 -4.91
CA LYS A 30 11.62 3.83 -3.77
C LYS A 30 11.96 5.21 -3.23
N ALA A 31 12.20 5.29 -1.93
CA ALA A 31 12.63 6.51 -1.27
C ALA A 31 14.13 6.75 -1.48
N LEU A 32 14.53 8.02 -1.47
CA LEU A 32 15.94 8.43 -1.42
C LEU A 32 16.29 8.69 0.03
N ASP A 33 17.33 8.02 0.54
CA ASP A 33 17.89 8.35 1.84
C ASP A 33 18.75 9.62 1.79
N GLN A 34 19.32 10.01 2.92
CA GLN A 34 20.16 11.20 3.03
C GLN A 34 21.45 11.14 2.20
N THR A 35 21.88 9.94 1.80
CA THR A 35 23.05 9.71 0.94
C THR A 35 22.67 9.68 -0.55
N GLY A 36 21.36 9.73 -0.87
CA GLY A 36 20.83 9.58 -2.22
C GLY A 36 20.65 8.13 -2.66
N ALA A 37 20.81 7.15 -1.76
CA ALA A 37 20.60 5.75 -2.05
C ALA A 37 19.10 5.40 -2.05
N LEU A 38 18.72 4.42 -2.89
CA LEU A 38 17.34 3.97 -3.01
C LEU A 38 17.00 2.96 -1.91
N VAL A 39 16.07 3.33 -1.03
CA VAL A 39 15.58 2.53 0.08
C VAL A 39 14.09 2.23 -0.06
N VAL A 40 13.62 1.21 0.67
CA VAL A 40 12.19 0.88 0.70
C VAL A 40 11.45 1.98 1.45
N SER A 41 10.41 2.56 0.82
CA SER A 41 9.61 3.60 1.42
C SER A 41 8.85 3.11 2.67
N ARG A 42 8.67 3.99 3.65
CA ARG A 42 7.80 3.77 4.82
C ARG A 42 6.33 3.53 4.45
N LEU A 43 5.92 3.95 3.25
CA LEU A 43 4.58 3.73 2.69
C LEU A 43 4.49 2.48 1.80
N SER A 44 5.56 1.69 1.70
CA SER A 44 5.53 0.43 0.96
C SER A 44 4.54 -0.57 1.59
N LYS A 45 4.02 -1.49 0.77
CA LYS A 45 3.16 -2.60 1.24
C LYS A 45 3.80 -3.34 2.42
N ARG A 46 5.12 -3.59 2.37
CA ARG A 46 5.86 -4.26 3.44
C ARG A 46 5.88 -3.45 4.73
N ALA A 47 6.19 -2.15 4.66
CA ALA A 47 6.24 -1.29 5.84
C ALA A 47 4.86 -1.14 6.50
N LEU A 48 3.81 -0.92 5.70
CA LEU A 48 2.44 -0.82 6.20
C LEU A 48 1.94 -2.14 6.79
N SER A 49 2.28 -3.27 6.17
CA SER A 49 1.92 -4.58 6.71
C SER A 49 2.62 -4.87 8.03
N LYS A 50 3.91 -4.50 8.18
CA LYS A 50 4.61 -4.57 9.47
C LYS A 50 3.94 -3.71 10.54
N ALA A 51 3.56 -2.47 10.20
CA ALA A 51 2.85 -1.59 11.13
C ALA A 51 1.47 -2.16 11.54
N PHE A 52 0.74 -2.76 10.60
CA PHE A 52 -0.52 -3.46 10.89
C PHE A 52 -0.31 -4.62 11.86
N THR A 53 0.65 -5.50 11.60
CA THR A 53 0.95 -6.66 12.46
C THR A 53 1.31 -6.21 13.88
N LEU A 54 2.21 -5.23 14.03
CA LEU A 54 2.59 -4.69 15.34
C LEU A 54 1.38 -4.10 16.09
N THR A 55 0.51 -3.38 15.38
CA THR A 55 -0.71 -2.81 15.94
C THR A 55 -1.68 -3.90 16.37
N TRP A 56 -1.87 -4.94 15.55
CA TRP A 56 -2.74 -6.06 15.86
C TRP A 56 -2.31 -6.78 17.14
N HIS A 57 -1.03 -7.13 17.25
CA HIS A 57 -0.51 -7.79 18.46
C HIS A 57 -0.69 -6.93 19.70
N LYS A 58 -0.47 -5.62 19.60
CA LYS A 58 -0.62 -4.67 20.72
C LYS A 58 -2.04 -4.68 21.29
N PHE A 59 -3.07 -4.82 20.45
CA PHE A 59 -4.47 -4.69 20.89
C PHE A 59 -5.20 -6.03 21.05
N ASN A 60 -4.74 -7.10 20.39
CA ASN A 60 -5.44 -8.39 20.39
C ASN A 60 -4.66 -9.51 21.08
N HIS A 61 -3.36 -9.33 21.33
CA HIS A 61 -2.48 -10.33 21.95
C HIS A 61 -2.54 -11.73 21.28
N ARG A 62 -2.75 -11.75 19.97
CA ARG A 62 -2.82 -12.97 19.14
C ARG A 62 -2.30 -12.67 17.74
N GLU A 63 -2.10 -13.71 16.92
CA GLU A 63 -1.72 -13.56 15.52
C GLU A 63 -2.80 -12.80 14.72
N PRO A 64 -2.40 -11.95 13.74
CA PRO A 64 -3.33 -11.36 12.79
C PRO A 64 -4.04 -12.45 11.99
N PRO A 65 -5.28 -12.19 11.57
CA PRO A 65 -6.00 -13.13 10.73
C PRO A 65 -5.23 -13.30 9.40
N GLY A 66 -5.20 -14.53 8.87
CA GLY A 66 -4.43 -14.83 7.66
C GLY A 66 -2.95 -15.16 7.88
N GLY A 67 -2.56 -15.67 9.05
CA GLY A 67 -1.34 -16.49 9.19
C GLY A 67 0.02 -15.82 8.91
N GLY A 68 0.06 -14.48 8.83
CA GLY A 68 1.29 -13.71 8.64
C GLY A 68 1.69 -13.40 7.19
N SER A 69 0.85 -13.73 6.21
CA SER A 69 1.01 -13.25 4.82
C SER A 69 0.16 -12.00 4.55
N TYR A 70 0.66 -11.12 3.68
CA TYR A 70 -0.04 -9.88 3.34
C TYR A 70 -1.36 -10.14 2.59
N ALA A 71 -1.36 -11.08 1.64
CA ALA A 71 -2.55 -11.44 0.87
C ALA A 71 -3.67 -12.01 1.76
N GLU A 72 -3.35 -12.97 2.62
CA GLU A 72 -4.35 -13.62 3.49
C GLU A 72 -4.91 -12.64 4.52
N ALA A 73 -4.07 -11.76 5.08
CA ALA A 73 -4.53 -10.71 5.99
C ALA A 73 -5.55 -9.77 5.31
N LYS A 74 -5.36 -9.45 4.03
CA LYS A 74 -6.33 -8.66 3.26
C LYS A 74 -7.62 -9.44 2.95
N ILE A 75 -7.51 -10.72 2.62
CA ILE A 75 -8.68 -11.59 2.34
C ILE A 75 -9.54 -11.73 3.59
N ALA A 76 -8.92 -11.80 4.78
CA ALA A 76 -9.64 -11.90 6.05
C ALA A 76 -10.54 -10.70 6.38
N ALA A 77 -10.33 -9.54 5.73
CA ALA A 77 -11.20 -8.37 5.87
C ALA A 77 -12.49 -8.53 5.04
N GLY A 78 -13.37 -9.44 5.45
CA GLY A 78 -14.57 -9.86 4.71
C GLY A 78 -15.46 -8.70 4.24
N ASP A 79 -15.82 -7.79 5.13
CA ASP A 79 -16.68 -6.63 4.80
C ASP A 79 -16.05 -5.74 3.71
N PHE A 80 -14.73 -5.54 3.77
CA PHE A 80 -14.00 -4.79 2.75
C PHE A 80 -14.01 -5.52 1.40
N GLN A 81 -13.78 -6.84 1.39
CA GLN A 81 -13.81 -7.63 0.16
C GLN A 81 -15.20 -7.63 -0.48
N MET A 82 -16.27 -7.71 0.32
CA MET A 82 -17.65 -7.60 -0.16
C MET A 82 -17.92 -6.22 -0.77
N ALA A 83 -17.51 -5.14 -0.10
CA ALA A 83 -17.66 -3.78 -0.64
C ALA A 83 -16.88 -3.60 -1.96
N LYS A 84 -15.64 -4.13 -2.02
CA LYS A 84 -14.80 -4.11 -3.23
C LYS A 84 -15.47 -4.84 -4.40
N GLN A 85 -16.06 -6.01 -4.15
CA GLN A 85 -16.78 -6.79 -5.16
C GLN A 85 -18.00 -6.02 -5.71
N ARG A 86 -18.80 -5.41 -4.83
CA ARG A 86 -19.96 -4.59 -5.23
C ARG A 86 -19.57 -3.38 -6.09
N LEU A 87 -18.39 -2.80 -5.84
CA LEU A 87 -17.85 -1.73 -6.67
C LEU A 87 -17.57 -2.24 -8.09
N TRP A 88 -16.88 -3.38 -8.22
CA TRP A 88 -16.56 -3.97 -9.53
C TRP A 88 -17.83 -4.30 -10.32
N GLU A 89 -18.80 -4.96 -9.69
CA GLU A 89 -20.10 -5.27 -10.29
C GLU A 89 -20.85 -4.00 -10.73
N SER A 90 -20.74 -2.92 -9.96
CA SER A 90 -21.39 -1.66 -10.31
C SER A 90 -20.73 -0.96 -11.49
N LEU A 91 -19.41 -1.03 -11.62
CA LEU A 91 -18.69 -0.48 -12.77
C LEU A 91 -19.11 -1.19 -14.06
N GLU A 92 -19.18 -2.53 -14.02
CA GLU A 92 -19.62 -3.33 -15.15
C GLU A 92 -21.09 -3.05 -15.51
N ARG A 93 -21.99 -3.13 -14.51
CA ARG A 93 -23.42 -2.91 -14.68
C ARG A 93 -23.76 -1.51 -15.22
N LEU A 94 -22.96 -0.49 -14.90
CA LEU A 94 -23.14 0.87 -15.39
C LEU A 94 -22.44 1.14 -16.74
N GLY A 95 -21.78 0.14 -17.33
CA GLY A 95 -21.10 0.27 -18.61
C GLY A 95 -19.76 1.03 -18.54
N TYR A 96 -19.15 1.13 -17.35
CA TYR A 96 -17.83 1.75 -17.16
C TYR A 96 -16.66 0.78 -17.37
N GLY A 97 -16.96 -0.50 -17.62
CA GLY A 97 -15.97 -1.56 -17.85
C GLY A 97 -15.57 -2.29 -16.57
N GLU A 98 -14.72 -3.30 -16.73
CA GLU A 98 -14.22 -4.15 -15.65
C GLU A 98 -13.05 -3.48 -14.92
N TRP A 99 -12.96 -3.71 -13.61
CA TRP A 99 -11.80 -3.30 -12.82
C TRP A 99 -10.61 -4.21 -13.10
N ILE A 100 -9.45 -3.64 -13.43
CA ILE A 100 -8.23 -4.41 -13.73
C ILE A 100 -7.37 -4.52 -12.45
N PRO A 101 -7.34 -5.68 -11.75
CA PRO A 101 -6.49 -5.86 -10.58
C PRO A 101 -5.02 -6.07 -10.98
N LYS A 102 -4.13 -5.87 -10.00
CA LYS A 102 -2.74 -6.30 -10.12
C LYS A 102 -2.65 -7.84 -10.00
N PRO A 103 -1.59 -8.47 -10.55
CA PRO A 103 -1.34 -9.89 -10.35
C PRO A 103 -1.22 -10.24 -8.87
N GLN A 104 -1.70 -11.42 -8.49
CA GLN A 104 -1.75 -11.86 -7.08
C GLN A 104 -0.34 -12.00 -6.48
N GLU A 105 0.66 -12.31 -7.30
CA GLU A 105 2.06 -12.46 -6.94
C GLU A 105 2.61 -11.18 -6.26
N GLU A 106 2.09 -9.99 -6.60
CA GLU A 106 2.48 -8.72 -5.96
C GLU A 106 2.01 -8.61 -4.50
N GLU A 107 1.14 -9.52 -4.04
CA GLU A 107 0.63 -9.59 -2.67
C GLU A 107 1.13 -10.83 -1.91
N GLN A 108 1.77 -11.78 -2.60
CA GLN A 108 2.29 -13.03 -2.02
C GLN A 108 3.65 -12.82 -1.35
N PHE A 109 3.65 -12.15 -0.19
CA PHE A 109 4.82 -12.06 0.67
C PHE A 109 4.45 -12.18 2.15
N SER A 110 5.40 -12.67 2.95
CA SER A 110 5.28 -12.78 4.40
C SER A 110 5.99 -11.63 5.11
N ILE A 111 5.54 -11.35 6.34
CA ILE A 111 6.13 -10.32 7.21
C ILE A 111 7.03 -10.93 8.29
N LYS A 112 7.37 -12.23 8.14
CA LYS A 112 8.29 -12.90 9.07
C LYS A 112 9.66 -12.21 8.95
N GLU A 113 10.21 -11.83 10.10
CA GLU A 113 11.52 -11.16 10.20
C GLU A 113 12.65 -12.03 9.64
#